data_AF-A0A1S6GLJ1-F1
#
_entry.id   AF-A0A1S6GLJ1-F1
#
_cell.length_a   1.000
_cell.length_b   1.000
_cell.length_c   1.000
_cell.angle_alpha   90.00
_cell.angle_beta   90.00
_cell.angle_gamma   90.00
#
_symmetry.space_group_name_H-M   'P 1'
#
loop_
_entity.id
_entity.type
_entity.pdbx_description
1 polymer ?
#
loop_
_entity_poly.entity_id
_entity_poly.type
_entity_poly.pdbx_seq_one_letter_code
_entity_poly.pdbx_strand_id
1 'polypeptide(L)' 'AECCICLATYEDGTELCALPCNHHFHSTCIIKWLRIHATCPLCKYNILKGSD' A
#
# COMPACT_ATOMS: atom_id res chain seq x y z
N ALA A 1 -9.83 5.62 -8.66
CA ALA A 1 -9.26 4.47 -7.93
C ALA A 1 -9.37 4.74 -6.43
N GLU A 2 -9.40 3.71 -5.59
CA GLU A 2 -9.65 3.83 -4.15
C GLU A 2 -8.60 3.06 -3.33
N CYS A 3 -8.36 3.52 -2.09
CA CYS A 3 -7.47 2.82 -1.17
C CYS A 3 -8.22 1.69 -0.48
N CYS A 4 -7.87 0.43 -0.73
CA CYS A 4 -8.54 -0.72 -0.11
C CYS A 4 -8.31 -0.85 1.42
N ILE A 5 -7.44 -0.01 2.01
CA ILE A 5 -7.18 -0.02 3.46
C ILE A 5 -8.22 0.83 4.20
N CYS A 6 -8.55 2.00 3.66
CA CYS A 6 -9.51 2.93 4.28
C CYS A 6 -10.83 3.06 3.51
N LEU A 7 -10.95 2.41 2.35
CA LEU A 7 -12.10 2.43 1.45
C LEU A 7 -12.47 3.86 0.98
N ALA A 8 -11.49 4.75 0.95
CA ALA A 8 -11.66 6.13 0.49
C ALA A 8 -11.05 6.30 -0.91
N THR A 9 -11.69 7.15 -1.72
CA THR A 9 -11.24 7.51 -3.06
C THR A 9 -9.95 8.32 -2.98
N TYR A 10 -9.06 8.17 -3.97
CA TYR A 10 -7.90 9.05 -4.07
C TYR A 10 -8.34 10.45 -4.52
N GLU A 11 -7.92 11.48 -3.79
CA GLU A 11 -8.19 12.88 -4.13
C GLU A 11 -6.94 13.52 -4.75
N ASP A 12 -7.14 14.53 -5.59
CA ASP A 12 -6.03 15.27 -6.20
C ASP A 12 -5.12 15.90 -5.13
N GLY A 13 -3.81 15.70 -5.28
CA GLY A 13 -2.81 16.13 -4.30
C GLY A 13 -2.58 15.15 -3.15
N THR A 14 -3.28 14.01 -3.11
CA THR A 14 -3.03 12.99 -2.09
C THR A 14 -1.74 12.23 -2.35
N GLU A 15 -0.91 12.07 -1.32
CA GLU A 15 0.30 11.26 -1.41
C GLU A 15 -0.03 9.77 -1.49
N LEU A 16 0.38 9.14 -2.59
CA LEU A 16 0.26 7.71 -2.80
C LEU A 16 1.63 7.03 -2.71
N CYS A 17 1.62 5.80 -2.20
CA CYS A 17 2.79 4.95 -2.14
C CYS A 17 2.50 3.66 -2.92
N ALA A 18 3.41 3.35 -3.84
CA ALA A 18 3.39 2.12 -4.61
C ALA A 18 4.29 1.08 -3.94
N LEU A 19 3.79 -0.15 -3.80
CA LEU A 19 4.59 -1.29 -3.36
C LEU A 19 5.33 -1.91 -4.56
N PRO A 20 6.37 -2.75 -4.32
CA PRO A 20 7.07 -3.48 -5.39
C PRO A 20 6.19 -4.39 -6.25
N CYS A 21 4.99 -4.74 -5.76
CA CYS A 21 3.98 -5.48 -6.51
C CYS A 21 3.05 -4.58 -7.36
N ASN A 22 3.45 -3.33 -7.61
CA ASN A 22 2.73 -2.30 -8.38
C ASN A 22 1.35 -1.87 -7.85
N HIS A 23 0.98 -2.27 -6.63
CA HIS A 23 -0.25 -1.81 -5.99
C HIS A 23 -0.04 -0.47 -5.27
N HIS A 24 -1.03 0.41 -5.39
CA HIS A 24 -1.00 1.77 -4.85
C HIS A 24 -1.93 1.90 -3.66
N PHE A 25 -1.54 2.71 -2.69
CA PHE A 25 -2.31 3.00 -1.48
C PHE A 25 -2.02 4.43 -1.05
N HIS A 26 -2.88 5.02 -0.21
CA HIS A 26 -2.49 6.24 0.51
C HIS A 26 -1.21 5.97 1.30
N SER A 27 -0.22 6.87 1.18
CA SER A 27 1.06 6.76 1.90
C SER A 27 0.83 6.54 3.40
N THR A 28 -0.09 7.29 4.00
CA THR A 28 -0.44 7.16 5.43
C THR A 28 -1.06 5.81 5.78
N CYS A 29 -1.92 5.25 4.91
CA CYS A 29 -2.56 3.97 5.13
C CYS A 29 -1.56 2.81 5.02
N ILE A 30 -0.74 2.81 3.97
CA ILE A 30 0.20 1.71 3.78
C ILE A 30 1.34 1.74 4.81
N ILE A 31 1.82 2.90 5.23
CA ILE A 31 2.80 3.01 6.31
C ILE A 31 2.25 2.41 7.61
N LYS A 32 0.99 2.70 7.96
CA LYS A 32 0.34 2.11 9.16
C LYS A 32 0.22 0.59 9.04
N TRP A 33 -0.16 0.09 7.88
CA TRP A 33 -0.27 -1.35 7.62
C TRP A 33 1.09 -2.05 7.73
N LEU A 34 2.13 -1.50 7.11
CA LEU A 34 3.47 -2.08 7.08
C LEU A 34 4.18 -2.12 8.43
N ARG A 35 3.73 -1.32 9.42
CA ARG A 35 4.20 -1.42 10.81
C ARG A 35 3.77 -2.73 11.50
N ILE A 36 2.74 -3.39 10.99
CA ILE A 36 2.16 -4.60 11.57
C ILE A 36 2.34 -5.80 10.63
N HIS A 37 2.19 -5.58 9.33
CA HIS A 37 2.21 -6.62 8.31
C HIS A 37 3.18 -6.26 7.17
N ALA A 38 4.20 -7.07 6.94
CA ALA A 38 5.14 -6.88 5.83
C ALA A 38 4.61 -7.35 4.46
N THR A 39 3.29 -7.33 4.25
CA THR A 39 2.64 -7.88 3.05
C THR A 39 1.67 -6.89 2.41
N CYS A 40 1.50 -6.97 1.10
CA CYS A 40 0.52 -6.19 0.36
C CYS A 40 -0.91 -6.57 0.79
N PRO A 41 -1.78 -5.61 1.14
CA PRO A 41 -3.17 -5.90 1.50
C PRO A 41 -3.96 -6.64 0.40
N LEU A 42 -3.71 -6.32 -0.87
CA LEU A 42 -4.42 -6.83 -2.05
C LEU A 42 -3.94 -8.21 -2.48
N CYS A 43 -2.65 -8.37 -2.76
CA CYS A 43 -2.10 -9.61 -3.34
C CYS A 43 -1.28 -10.45 -2.36
N LYS A 44 -1.14 -10.03 -1.10
CA LYS A 44 -0.33 -10.68 -0.05
C LYS A 44 1.16 -10.81 -0.37
N TYR A 45 1.65 -10.14 -1.40
CA TYR A 45 3.08 -10.07 -1.73
C TYR A 45 3.88 -9.56 -0.53
N ASN A 46 4.90 -10.31 -0.11
CA ASN A 46 5.77 -9.91 0.99
C ASN A 46 6.83 -8.92 0.49
N ILE A 47 6.79 -7.69 1.01
CA ILE A 47 7.65 -6.61 0.53
C ILE A 47 9.12 -6.76 0.98
N LEU A 48 9.40 -7.62 1.96
CA LEU A 48 10.76 -7.94 2.41
C LEU A 48 11.44 -8.99 1.55
N LYS A 49 10.69 -9.68 0.67
CA LYS A 49 11.24 -10.70 -0.25
C LYS A 49 11.74 -10.12 -1.59
N GLY A 50 11.76 -8.79 -1.76
CA GLY A 50 12.10 -8.12 -3.02
C GLY A 50 13.58 -7.86 -3.27
N SER A 51 14.49 -8.52 -2.55
CA SER A 51 15.94 -8.40 -2.73
C SER A 51 16.56 -9.81 -2.90
N ASP A 52 16.53 -10.31 -4.13
CA ASP A 52 17.49 -11.31 -4.63
C ASP A 52 17.82 -10.95 -6.09
#